data_AF-A0A852W4F3-F1
#
_entry.id   AF-A0A852W4F3-F1
#
_cell.length_a   1.000
_cell.length_b   1.000
_cell.length_c   1.000
_cell.angle_alpha   90.00
_cell.angle_beta   90.00
_cell.angle_gamma   90.00
#
_symmetry.space_group_name_H-M   'P 1'
#
loop_
_entity.id
_entity.type
_entity.pdbx_description
1 polymer ?
#
loop_
_entity_poly.entity_id
_entity_poly.type
_entity_poly.pdbx_seq_one_letter_code
_entity_poly.pdbx_strand_id
1 'polypeptide(L)'
;MLERYPHLLDRTFALREFARLTAAVDDTMLPPDLVKRGRVLVEAARARRGTIPPADDTVPDPMGGPEQAHREAVRLIWQAVHGIVDALAPRVGVRR
;
A
#
# COMPACT_ATOMS: atom_id res chain seq x y z
N MET A 1 -0.03 16.18 -5.76
CA MET A 1 -0.03 15.48 -7.07
C MET A 1 -1.45 15.10 -7.49
N LEU A 2 -2.20 14.37 -6.65
CA LEU A 2 -3.60 13.99 -6.93
C LEU A 2 -4.56 15.18 -7.05
N GLU A 3 -4.36 16.23 -6.23
CA GLU A 3 -5.09 17.50 -6.35
C GLU A 3 -4.88 18.20 -7.70
N ARG A 4 -3.74 17.94 -8.35
CA ARG A 4 -3.37 18.55 -9.63
C ARG A 4 -3.83 17.72 -10.83
N TYR A 5 -4.15 16.44 -10.61
CA TYR A 5 -4.55 15.48 -11.64
C TYR A 5 -5.67 14.56 -11.12
N PRO A 6 -6.90 15.09 -10.95
CA PRO A 6 -8.01 14.34 -10.34
C PRO A 6 -8.41 13.09 -11.13
N HIS A 7 -8.16 13.05 -12.44
CA HIS A 7 -8.38 11.88 -13.30
C HIS A 7 -7.43 10.70 -13.01
N LEU A 8 -6.44 10.87 -12.12
CA LEU A 8 -5.58 9.78 -11.64
C LEU A 8 -6.09 9.18 -10.34
N LEU A 9 -7.05 9.81 -9.66
CA LEU A 9 -7.58 9.33 -8.38
C LEU A 9 -8.11 7.91 -8.47
N ASP A 10 -8.70 7.50 -9.59
CA ASP A 10 -9.23 6.16 -9.81
C ASP A 10 -8.19 5.12 -10.25
N ARG A 11 -6.97 5.55 -10.58
CA ARG A 11 -5.90 4.75 -11.20
C ARG A 11 -4.62 4.65 -10.38
N THR A 12 -4.42 5.53 -9.41
CA THR A 12 -3.22 5.55 -8.56
C THR A 12 -3.62 5.60 -7.09
N PHE A 13 -2.69 5.21 -6.23
CA PHE A 13 -2.81 5.26 -4.78
C PHE A 13 -1.63 6.02 -4.19
N ALA A 14 -1.83 6.68 -3.05
CA ALA A 14 -0.70 6.98 -2.19
C ALA A 14 -0.12 5.67 -1.64
N LEU A 15 1.20 5.61 -1.38
CA LEU A 15 1.85 4.36 -0.95
C LEU A 15 1.22 3.79 0.34
N ARG A 16 1.00 4.65 1.32
CA ARG A 16 0.40 4.26 2.62
C ARG A 16 -1.09 3.98 2.51
N GLU A 17 -1.79 4.67 1.62
CA GLU A 17 -3.20 4.38 1.30
C GLU A 17 -3.32 2.96 0.76
N PHE A 18 -2.49 2.59 -0.23
CA PHE A 18 -2.51 1.26 -0.80
C PHE A 18 -2.23 0.20 0.27
N ALA A 19 -1.19 0.39 1.09
CA ALA A 19 -0.86 -0.53 2.18
C ALA A 19 -2.02 -0.72 3.17
N ARG A 20 -2.69 0.37 3.56
CA ARG A 20 -3.86 0.33 4.45
C ARG A 20 -5.04 -0.41 3.83
N LEU A 21 -5.33 -0.16 2.54
CA LEU A 21 -6.43 -0.82 1.84
C LEU A 21 -6.16 -2.32 1.61
N THR A 22 -4.92 -2.68 1.28
CA THR A 22 -4.52 -4.08 1.08
C THR A 22 -4.47 -4.88 2.38
N ALA A 23 -4.17 -4.24 3.52
CA ALA A 23 -4.19 -4.90 4.82
C ALA A 23 -5.58 -5.41 5.25
N ALA A 24 -6.65 -4.91 4.63
CA ALA A 24 -8.03 -5.35 4.85
C ALA A 24 -8.51 -6.36 3.79
N VAL A 25 -7.61 -6.87 2.94
CA VAL A 25 -7.93 -7.90 1.95
C VAL A 25 -7.75 -9.27 2.58
N ASP A 26 -8.77 -10.12 2.42
CA ASP A 26 -8.69 -11.53 2.82
C ASP A 26 -7.75 -12.27 1.85
N ASP A 27 -6.64 -12.78 2.40
CA ASP A 27 -5.61 -13.52 1.67
C ASP A 27 -6.16 -14.77 0.98
N THR A 28 -7.15 -15.44 1.58
CA THR A 28 -7.71 -16.70 1.04
C THR A 28 -8.46 -16.50 -0.28
N MET A 29 -8.85 -15.25 -0.58
CA MET A 29 -9.53 -14.86 -1.81
C MET A 29 -8.56 -14.49 -2.95
N LEU A 30 -7.25 -14.48 -2.68
CA LEU A 30 -6.25 -14.04 -3.64
C LEU A 30 -5.66 -15.22 -4.43
N PRO A 31 -5.46 -15.09 -5.76
CA PRO A 31 -4.83 -16.13 -6.57
C PRO A 31 -3.42 -16.50 -6.08
N PRO A 32 -2.95 -17.76 -6.26
CA PRO A 32 -1.59 -18.15 -5.90
C PRO A 32 -0.51 -17.65 -6.89
N ASP A 33 -0.89 -17.39 -8.15
CA ASP A 33 0.02 -16.80 -9.14
C ASP A 33 0.29 -15.33 -8.82
N LEU A 34 1.55 -14.95 -8.61
CA LEU A 34 1.93 -13.62 -8.12
C LEU A 34 1.45 -12.47 -9.02
N VAL A 35 1.46 -12.66 -10.34
CA VAL A 35 1.04 -11.60 -11.29
C VAL A 35 -0.47 -11.41 -11.23
N LYS A 36 -1.25 -12.50 -11.30
CA LYS A 36 -2.70 -12.44 -11.13
C LYS A 36 -3.08 -11.93 -9.74
N ARG A 37 -2.35 -12.35 -8.71
CA ARG A 37 -2.51 -11.89 -7.34
C ARG A 37 -2.36 -10.38 -7.21
N GLY A 38 -1.30 -9.81 -7.78
CA GLY A 38 -1.10 -8.36 -7.81
C GLY A 38 -2.24 -7.60 -8.49
N ARG A 39 -2.74 -8.11 -9.62
CA ARG A 39 -3.90 -7.52 -10.31
C ARG A 39 -5.16 -7.55 -9.45
N VAL A 40 -5.49 -8.71 -8.86
CA VAL A 40 -6.65 -8.84 -7.98
C VAL A 40 -6.50 -7.97 -6.73
N LEU A 41 -5.29 -7.86 -6.17
CA LEU A 41 -5.02 -7.02 -5.01
C LEU A 41 -5.26 -5.53 -5.29
N VAL A 42 -4.85 -5.03 -6.47
CA VAL A 42 -5.14 -3.65 -6.90
C VAL A 42 -6.64 -3.39 -6.99
N GLU A 43 -7.40 -4.28 -7.63
CA GLU A 43 -8.85 -4.13 -7.74
C GLU A 43 -9.54 -4.24 -6.38
N ALA A 44 -9.09 -5.16 -5.51
CA ALA A 44 -9.61 -5.34 -4.17
C ALA A 44 -9.37 -4.12 -3.27
N ALA A 45 -8.20 -3.47 -3.40
CA ALA A 45 -7.89 -2.21 -2.72
C ALA A 45 -8.75 -1.07 -3.28
N ARG A 46 -8.88 -0.96 -4.61
CA ARG A 46 -9.72 0.05 -5.26
C ARG A 46 -11.17 -0.02 -4.79
N ALA A 47 -11.74 -1.23 -4.71
CA ALA A 47 -13.11 -1.46 -4.25
C ALA A 47 -13.34 -1.12 -2.77
N ARG A 48 -12.26 -1.00 -1.96
CA ARG A 48 -12.31 -0.63 -0.55
C ARG A 48 -12.22 0.88 -0.29
N ARG A 49 -11.99 1.68 -1.33
CA ARG A 49 -12.04 3.14 -1.18
C ARG A 49 -13.45 3.57 -0.78
N GLY A 50 -13.53 4.43 0.24
CA GLY A 50 -14.79 4.88 0.80
C GLY A 50 -15.47 3.88 1.76
N THR A 51 -14.97 2.65 1.89
CA THR A 51 -15.47 1.68 2.88
C THR A 51 -14.55 1.57 4.11
N ILE A 52 -13.26 1.85 3.93
CA ILE A 52 -12.28 1.95 5.03
C ILE A 52 -12.11 3.44 5.39
N PRO A 53 -12.22 3.81 6.69
CA PRO A 53 -12.01 5.18 7.13
C PRO A 53 -10.70 5.78 6.59
N PRO A 54 -10.72 7.03 6.11
CA PRO A 54 -9.51 7.69 5.64
C PRO A 54 -8.52 7.91 6.81
N ALA A 55 -7.23 7.90 6.49
CA ALA A 55 -6.13 8.19 7.41
C ALA A 55 -5.18 9.21 6.77
N ASP A 56 -4.24 9.73 7.54
CA ASP A 56 -3.11 10.46 6.96
C ASP A 56 -2.14 9.48 6.29
N ASP A 57 -2.32 9.32 4.98
CA ASP A 57 -1.52 8.46 4.12
C ASP A 57 -0.30 9.20 3.53
N THR A 58 -0.01 10.41 4.00
CA THR A 58 1.12 11.20 3.55
C THR A 58 2.44 10.65 4.10
N VAL A 59 3.48 10.64 3.26
CA VAL A 59 4.86 10.56 3.73
C VAL A 59 5.41 11.99 3.71
N PRO A 60 5.75 12.58 4.86
CA PRO A 60 6.30 13.93 4.91
C PRO A 60 7.58 14.03 4.06
N ASP A 61 7.74 15.12 3.31
CA ASP A 61 8.97 15.39 2.57
C ASP A 61 10.11 15.70 3.56
N PRO A 62 11.18 14.89 3.60
CA PRO A 62 12.27 15.12 4.53
C PRO A 62 13.28 16.16 4.04
N MET A 63 13.18 16.64 2.79
CA MET A 63 14.22 17.48 2.18
C MET A 63 14.42 18.80 2.92
N GLY A 64 15.68 19.12 3.21
CA GLY A 64 16.06 20.29 4.00
C GLY A 64 15.78 20.17 5.51
N GLY A 65 15.24 19.03 5.95
CA GLY A 65 14.96 18.74 7.36
C GLY A 65 16.14 18.10 8.11
N PRO A 66 16.01 17.92 9.43
CA PRO A 66 16.99 17.20 10.24
C PRO A 66 16.99 15.71 9.90
N GLU A 67 18.03 14.98 10.31
CA GLU A 67 18.16 13.54 10.10
C GLU A 67 16.91 12.75 10.54
N GLN A 68 16.27 13.17 11.64
CA GLN A 68 15.05 12.52 12.14
C GLN A 68 13.89 12.56 11.13
N ALA A 69 13.80 13.60 10.31
CA ALA A 69 12.77 13.70 9.26
C ALA A 69 12.99 12.62 8.19
N HIS A 70 14.25 12.41 7.77
CA HIS A 70 14.59 11.33 6.84
C HIS A 70 14.31 9.95 7.42
N ARG A 71 14.69 9.72 8.69
CA ARG A 71 14.42 8.46 9.39
C ARG A 71 12.93 8.17 9.46
N GLU A 72 12.11 9.17 9.75
CA GLU A 72 10.66 9.03 9.79
C GLU A 72 10.06 8.72 8.42
N ALA A 73 10.45 9.45 7.37
CA ALA A 73 9.99 9.18 6.01
C ALA A 73 10.35 7.75 5.57
N VAL A 74 11.59 7.31 5.82
CA VAL A 74 12.04 5.93 5.52
C VAL A 74 11.24 4.91 6.32
N ARG A 75 11.00 5.13 7.62
CA ARG A 75 10.22 4.21 8.46
C ARG A 75 8.81 4.02 7.91
N LEU A 76 8.16 5.09 7.49
CA LEU A 76 6.81 5.06 6.93
C LEU A 76 6.75 4.35 5.58
N ILE A 77 7.71 4.63 4.69
CA ILE A 77 7.84 3.93 3.41
C ILE A 77 8.09 2.44 3.64
N TRP A 78 9.02 2.09 4.54
CA TRP A 78 9.39 0.72 4.87
C TRP A 78 8.18 -0.07 5.37
N GLN A 79 7.43 0.46 6.32
CA GLN A 79 6.21 -0.18 6.84
C GLN A 79 5.17 -0.42 5.75
N ALA A 80 4.94 0.58 4.89
CA ALA A 80 3.97 0.46 3.81
C ALA A 80 4.38 -0.59 2.77
N VAL A 81 5.63 -0.55 2.30
CA VAL A 81 6.17 -1.52 1.34
C VAL A 81 6.14 -2.93 1.92
N HIS A 82 6.52 -3.11 3.18
CA HIS A 82 6.46 -4.42 3.82
C HIS A 82 5.05 -5.00 3.86
N GLY A 83 4.05 -4.21 4.26
CA GLY A 83 2.66 -4.66 4.28
C GLY A 83 2.16 -5.02 2.87
N ILE A 84 2.53 -4.24 1.85
CA ILE A 84 2.18 -4.52 0.45
C ILE A 84 2.84 -5.82 -0.03
N VAL A 85 4.12 -6.03 0.29
CA VAL A 85 4.87 -7.22 -0.11
C VAL A 85 4.32 -8.47 0.59
N ASP A 86 4.00 -8.39 1.88
CA ASP A 86 3.39 -9.49 2.62
C ASP A 86 2.01 -9.86 2.02
N ALA A 87 1.22 -8.87 1.58
CA ALA A 87 -0.03 -9.10 0.87
C ALA A 87 0.16 -9.63 -0.57
N LEU A 88 1.22 -9.22 -1.27
CA LEU A 88 1.48 -9.64 -2.65
C LEU A 88 2.12 -11.03 -2.74
N ALA A 89 3.04 -11.33 -1.83
CA ALA A 89 3.88 -12.52 -1.83
C ALA A 89 3.98 -13.06 -0.40
N PRO A 90 2.87 -13.61 0.16
CA PRO A 90 2.87 -14.14 1.50
C PRO A 90 3.93 -15.23 1.63
N ARG A 91 4.58 -15.30 2.79
CA ARG A 91 5.57 -16.33 3.08
C ARG A 91 4.87 -17.69 3.07
N VAL A 92 4.89 -18.37 1.93
CA VAL A 92 4.47 -19.76 1.85
C VAL A 92 5.45 -20.53 2.71
N GLY A 93 4.95 -21.08 3.83
CA GLY A 93 5.79 -21.82 4.77
C GLY A 93 6.61 -22.86 4.01
N VAL A 94 7.94 -22.79 4.14
CA VAL A 94 8.79 -23.94 3.85
C VAL A 94 8.29 -25.03 4.79
N ARG A 95 7.45 -25.94 4.30
CA ARG A 95 7.22 -27.22 4.97
C ARG A 95 8.60 -27.89 5.03
N ARG A 96 9.19 -27.90 6.23
CA ARG A 96 10.25 -28.85 6.55
C ARG A 96 9.68 -30.26 6.50
#